data_AF-A0A4Y2D2K0-F1
#
_entry.id   AF-A0A4Y2D2K0-F1
#
_cell.length_a   1.000
_cell.length_b   1.000
_cell.length_c   1.000
_cell.angle_alpha   90.00
_cell.angle_beta   90.00
_cell.angle_gamma   90.00
#
_symmetry.space_group_name_H-M   'P 1'
#
loop_
_entity.id
_entity.type
_entity.pdbx_description
1 polymer ?
#
loop_
_entity_poly.entity_id
_entity_poly.type
_entity_poly.pdbx_seq_one_letter_code
_entity_poly.pdbx_strand_id
1 'polypeptide(L)'
;MTQFQEPKYVNSKNQLTIVHAGSSTGFIPDAQLVYKASNKSGDYHGQMNYKNFEKWLLEKLTPNLQPKSAVCIDNAPYHTKVENPSPTNLND
;
A
#
# COMPACT_ATOMS: atom_id res chain seq x y z
N MET A 1 5.79 31.82 13.95
CA MET A 1 5.64 30.41 13.54
C MET A 1 4.57 30.35 12.47
N THR A 2 4.96 30.23 11.21
CA THR A 2 4.03 30.15 10.08
C THR A 2 3.44 28.75 10.06
N GLN A 3 2.12 28.62 10.23
CA GLN A 3 1.44 27.35 10.01
C GLN A 3 1.53 27.01 8.52
N PHE A 4 2.11 25.86 8.19
CA PHE A 4 1.98 25.29 6.86
C PHE A 4 0.52 24.88 6.68
N GLN A 5 -0.20 25.60 5.82
CA GLN A 5 -1.48 25.13 5.31
C GLN A 5 -1.20 23.96 4.36
N GLU A 6 -1.71 22.78 4.70
CA GLU A 6 -1.77 21.63 3.80
C GLU A 6 -2.38 22.07 2.46
N PRO A 7 -1.74 21.78 1.32
CA PRO A 7 -2.29 22.15 0.02
C PRO A 7 -3.63 21.42 -0.17
N LYS A 8 -4.71 22.20 -0.35
CA LYS A 8 -6.02 21.66 -0.73
C LYS A 8 -5.88 21.01 -2.11
N TYR A 9 -5.86 19.68 -2.15
CA TYR A 9 -5.69 18.93 -3.40
C TYR A 9 -6.88 19.16 -4.34
N VAL A 10 -6.59 19.71 -5.52
CA VAL A 10 -7.59 20.07 -6.54
C VAL A 10 -7.64 18.99 -7.63
N ASN A 11 -8.81 18.37 -7.79
CA ASN A 11 -9.27 17.49 -8.87
C ASN A 11 -8.66 16.07 -8.99
N SER A 12 -9.33 15.13 -8.32
CA SER A 12 -9.09 13.69 -8.21
C SER A 12 -9.41 12.89 -9.49
N LYS A 13 -8.81 13.21 -10.65
CA LYS A 13 -9.16 12.48 -11.90
C LYS A 13 -8.13 11.49 -12.42
N ASN A 14 -6.86 11.54 -12.00
CA ASN A 14 -5.84 10.58 -12.44
C ASN A 14 -4.73 10.37 -11.39
N GLN A 15 -5.05 9.72 -10.26
CA GLN A 15 -4.02 9.28 -9.31
C GLN A 15 -3.42 7.94 -9.79
N LEU A 16 -2.10 7.81 -9.72
CA LEU A 16 -1.37 6.57 -9.96
C LEU A 16 -0.80 6.07 -8.63
N THR A 17 -0.97 4.77 -8.37
CA THR A 17 -0.28 4.10 -7.28
C THR A 17 0.89 3.32 -7.87
N ILE A 18 2.07 3.53 -7.28
CA ILE A 18 3.32 2.86 -7.64
C ILE A 18 3.85 2.22 -6.36
N VAL A 19 4.16 0.93 -6.43
CA VAL A 19 4.76 0.15 -5.34
C VAL A 19 5.97 -0.58 -5.90
N HIS A 20 7.09 -0.49 -5.20
CA HIS A 20 8.32 -1.18 -5.58
C HIS A 20 9.18 -1.42 -4.33
N ALA A 21 9.96 -2.50 -4.32
CA ALA A 21 10.99 -2.73 -3.33
C ALA A 21 12.40 -2.51 -3.91
N GLY A 22 13.28 -1.94 -3.10
CA GLY A 22 14.70 -1.79 -3.39
C GLY A 22 15.57 -2.63 -2.45
N SER A 23 16.80 -2.90 -2.87
CA SER A 23 17.87 -3.51 -2.10
C SER A 23 19.13 -2.61 -2.17
N SER A 24 20.22 -3.05 -1.55
CA SER A 24 21.52 -2.38 -1.65
C SER A 24 22.09 -2.32 -3.07
N THR A 25 21.59 -3.16 -3.99
CA THR A 25 22.04 -3.21 -5.40
C THR A 25 21.05 -2.56 -6.37
N GLY A 26 20.00 -1.90 -5.87
CA GLY A 26 18.99 -1.22 -6.67
C GLY A 26 17.61 -1.84 -6.55
N PHE A 27 16.75 -1.62 -7.54
CA PHE A 27 15.39 -2.16 -7.54
C PHE A 27 15.39 -3.68 -7.73
N ILE A 28 14.52 -4.36 -6.99
CA ILE A 28 14.33 -5.81 -7.12
C ILE A 28 13.62 -6.08 -8.46
N PRO A 29 14.22 -6.83 -9.40
CA PRO A 29 13.58 -7.12 -10.68
C PRO A 29 12.18 -7.72 -10.49
N ASP A 30 11.25 -7.32 -11.36
CA ASP A 30 9.87 -7.81 -11.39
C ASP A 30 9.03 -7.57 -10.11
N ALA A 31 9.53 -6.76 -9.17
CA ALA A 31 8.81 -6.36 -7.96
C ALA A 31 7.96 -5.08 -8.13
N GLN A 32 7.88 -4.52 -9.34
CA GLN A 32 7.10 -3.31 -9.60
C GLN A 32 5.59 -3.62 -9.71
N LEU A 33 4.76 -2.78 -9.08
CA LEU A 33 3.33 -2.69 -9.33
C LEU A 33 2.94 -1.24 -9.61
N VAL A 34 2.28 -1.01 -10.74
CA VAL A 34 1.73 0.31 -11.12
C VAL A 34 0.29 0.13 -11.55
N TYR A 35 -0.61 0.93 -10.98
CA TYR A 35 -2.01 0.95 -11.37
C TYR A 35 -2.63 2.34 -11.20
N LYS A 36 -3.69 2.62 -11.96
CA LYS A 36 -4.50 3.83 -11.79
C LYS A 36 -5.42 3.66 -10.59
N ALA A 37 -5.37 4.60 -9.67
CA ALA A 37 -6.33 4.66 -8.57
C ALA A 37 -7.71 4.99 -9.14
N SER A 38 -8.71 4.17 -8.83
CA SER A 38 -10.09 4.40 -9.24
C SER A 38 -10.69 5.59 -8.48
N ASN A 39 -11.41 6.45 -9.21
CA ASN A 39 -12.12 7.61 -8.66
C ASN A 39 -13.65 7.39 -8.66
N LYS A 40 -14.13 6.16 -8.48
CA LYS A 40 -15.58 5.93 -8.43
C LYS A 40 -16.11 6.53 -7.12
N SER A 41 -17.00 7.51 -7.27
CA SER A 41 -17.50 8.37 -6.20
C SER A 41 -17.90 7.58 -4.95
N GLY A 42 -17.19 7.82 -3.85
CA GLY A 42 -17.53 7.29 -2.53
C GLY A 42 -16.70 6.10 -2.07
N ASP A 43 -15.97 5.42 -2.96
CA ASP A 43 -15.00 4.41 -2.54
C ASP A 43 -13.58 4.97 -2.59
N TYR A 44 -12.89 4.92 -1.45
CA TYR A 44 -11.44 5.17 -1.37
C TYR A 44 -10.64 3.97 -1.90
N HIS A 45 -11.28 3.00 -2.57
CA HIS A 45 -10.70 1.70 -2.94
C HIS A 45 -9.77 1.75 -4.15
N GLY A 46 -9.59 2.93 -4.75
CA GLY A 46 -8.52 3.19 -5.72
C GLY A 46 -7.13 3.30 -5.11
N GLN A 47 -6.99 3.50 -3.80
CA GLN A 47 -5.69 3.62 -3.13
C GLN A 47 -5.08 2.25 -2.76
N MET A 48 -3.82 2.25 -2.33
CA MET A 48 -3.17 1.07 -1.76
C MET A 48 -3.99 0.54 -0.58
N ASN A 49 -4.29 -0.75 -0.58
CA ASN A 49 -5.08 -1.43 0.44
C ASN A 49 -4.48 -2.80 0.75
N TYR A 50 -4.97 -3.47 1.80
CA TYR A 50 -4.42 -4.74 2.24
C TYR A 50 -4.39 -5.80 1.13
N LYS A 51 -5.47 -5.94 0.33
CA LYS A 51 -5.51 -6.95 -0.74
C LYS A 51 -4.48 -6.67 -1.83
N ASN A 52 -4.33 -5.41 -2.23
CA ASN A 52 -3.32 -5.02 -3.22
C ASN A 52 -1.91 -5.18 -2.67
N PHE A 53 -1.69 -4.84 -1.40
CA PHE A 53 -0.43 -5.03 -0.70
C PHE A 53 -0.06 -6.52 -0.60
N GLU A 54 -0.96 -7.35 -0.09
CA GLU A 54 -0.79 -8.79 0.05
C GLU A 54 -0.49 -9.44 -1.31
N LYS A 55 -1.27 -9.09 -2.34
CA LYS A 55 -1.04 -9.57 -3.70
C LYS A 55 0.35 -9.18 -4.21
N TRP A 56 0.74 -7.92 -4.07
CA TRP A 56 2.08 -7.47 -4.46
C TRP A 56 3.18 -8.19 -3.67
N LEU A 57 3.01 -8.31 -2.35
CA LEU A 57 3.97 -8.96 -1.47
C LEU A 57 4.18 -10.42 -1.88
N LEU A 58 3.11 -11.17 -2.14
CA LEU A 58 3.16 -12.60 -2.45
C LEU A 58 3.53 -12.89 -3.91
N GLU A 59 3.02 -12.12 -4.88
CA GLU A 59 3.18 -12.43 -6.30
C GLU A 59 4.35 -11.68 -6.96
N LYS A 60 4.80 -10.57 -6.38
CA LYS A 60 5.84 -9.70 -6.97
C LYS A 60 7.08 -9.60 -6.12
N LEU A 61 6.95 -9.31 -4.82
CA LEU A 61 8.13 -9.16 -3.97
C LEU A 61 8.74 -10.52 -3.58
N THR A 62 7.97 -11.39 -2.93
CA THR A 62 8.45 -12.65 -2.34
C THR A 62 9.17 -13.56 -3.35
N PRO A 63 8.67 -13.77 -4.58
CA PRO A 63 9.34 -14.65 -5.55
C PRO A 63 10.66 -14.08 -6.07
N ASN A 64 10.85 -12.75 -6.00
CA ASN A 64 12.01 -12.05 -6.53
C ASN A 64 13.02 -11.66 -5.44
N LEU A 65 12.76 -11.99 -4.17
CA LEU A 65 13.70 -11.80 -3.07
C LEU A 65 14.81 -12.84 -3.11
N GLN A 66 16.04 -12.39 -2.83
CA GLN A 66 17.14 -13.31 -2.60
C GLN A 66 16.90 -14.09 -1.29
N PRO A 67 17.36 -15.36 -1.19
CA PRO A 67 17.30 -16.09 0.05
C PRO A 67 17.95 -15.33 1.21
N LYS A 68 17.37 -15.45 2.41
CA LYS A 68 17.87 -14.80 3.64
C LYS A 68 17.84 -13.26 3.60
N SER A 69 16.90 -12.69 2.86
CA SER A 69 16.64 -11.24 2.88
C SER A 69 15.85 -10.83 4.12
N ALA A 70 16.10 -9.61 4.61
CA ALA A 70 15.25 -8.93 5.58
C ALA A 70 14.45 -7.84 4.84
N VAL A 71 13.14 -7.77 5.08
CA VAL A 71 12.26 -6.77 4.47
C VAL A 71 11.94 -5.70 5.51
N CYS A 72 12.25 -4.45 5.20
CA CYS A 72 11.89 -3.29 6.02
C CYS A 72 10.80 -2.50 5.30
N ILE A 73 9.68 -2.25 5.99
CA ILE A 73 8.53 -1.51 5.49
C ILE A 73 8.13 -0.47 6.54
N ASP A 74 7.64 0.69 6.13
CA ASP A 74 7.03 1.66 7.05
C ASP A 74 5.74 1.11 7.69
N ASN A 75 5.24 1.80 8.70
CA ASN A 75 4.01 1.41 9.37
C ASN A 75 2.81 2.10 8.68
N ALA A 76 2.07 1.33 7.86
CA ALA A 76 0.85 1.80 7.23
C ALA A 76 -0.33 0.86 7.55
N PRO A 77 -1.57 1.37 7.68
CA PRO A 77 -2.73 0.56 8.08
C PRO A 77 -3.05 -0.64 7.16
N TYR A 78 -2.54 -0.64 5.94
CA TYR A 78 -2.77 -1.71 4.96
C TYR A 78 -1.66 -2.78 4.95
N HIS A 79 -0.58 -2.63 5.73
CA HIS A 79 0.48 -3.64 5.81
C HIS A 79 0.11 -4.83 6.69
N THR A 80 -0.87 -4.67 7.57
CA THR A 80 -1.33 -5.72 8.49
C THR A 80 -2.84 -5.82 8.46
N LYS A 81 -3.34 -7.01 8.78
CA LYS A 81 -4.76 -7.28 8.95
C LYS A 81 -4.93 -8.24 10.11
N VAL A 82 -5.96 -8.00 10.93
CA VAL A 82 -6.41 -8.95 11.94
C VAL A 82 -7.27 -10.00 11.25
N GLU A 83 -6.84 -11.26 11.25
CA GLU A 83 -7.60 -12.34 10.61
C GLU A 83 -8.73 -12.89 11.48
N ASN A 84 -8.50 -12.96 12.79
CA ASN A 84 -9.45 -13.49 13.76
C ASN A 84 -9.71 -12.47 14.88
N PRO A 85 -10.47 -11.40 14.62
CA PRO A 85 -10.80 -10.43 15.64
C PRO A 85 -11.67 -11.09 16.71
N SER A 86 -11.41 -10.75 17.98
CA SER A 86 -12.30 -11.17 19.07
C SER A 86 -13.72 -10.64 18.79
N PRO A 87 -14.77 -11.46 18.98
CA PRO A 87 -16.14 -11.00 18.82
C PRO A 87 -16.37 -9.78 19.72
N THR A 88 -16.73 -8.67 19.09
CA THR A 88 -17.03 -7.43 19.80
C THR A 88 -18.53 -7.40 20.05
N ASN A 89 -18.95 -7.20 21.30
CA ASN A 89 -20.35 -6.94 21.60
C ASN A 89 -20.69 -5.54 21.06
N LEU A 90 -21.10 -5.42 19.80
CA LEU A 90 -21.71 -4.21 19.26
C LEU A 90 -23.23 -4.34 19.35
N ASN A 91 -23.75 -4.02 20.54
CA ASN A 91 -25.12 -3.55 20.74
C ASN A 91 -25.00 -2.19 21.42
N ASP A 92 -25.23 -1.12 20.67
CA ASP A 92 -25.71 0.19 21.13
C ASP A 92 -26.51 0.83 19.99
#